data_AF-D7FKZ1-F1
#
_entry.id   AF-D7FKZ1-F1
#
_cell.length_a   1.000
_cell.length_b   1.000
_cell.length_c   1.000
_cell.angle_alpha   90.00
_cell.angle_beta   90.00
_cell.angle_gamma   90.00
#
_symmetry.space_group_name_H-M   'P 1'
#
loop_
_entity.id
_entity.type
_entity.pdbx_description
1 polymer ?
#
loop_
_entity_poly.entity_id
_entity_poly.type
_entity_poly.pdbx_seq_one_letter_code
_entity_poly.pdbx_strand_id
1 'polypeptide(L)'
;MELNGNMCHGTEQTGRTDIAIARVEQVTPFPFDKVAKQIKRYSNAEVCWAQEEPKNMGAWSFVRPCIKTSTRKLNNMERKPRYIGRPTAAAPATGHSKLHAKELKDILVEAIHE
;
A
#
# COMPACT_ATOMS: atom_id res chain seq x y z
N MET A 1 -15.38 10.24 -9.17
CA MET A 1 -14.11 10.53 -8.46
C MET A 1 -13.06 9.59 -9.03
N GLU A 2 -12.22 10.14 -9.90
CA GLU A 2 -11.34 9.41 -10.80
C GLU A 2 -10.21 8.74 -10.02
N LEU A 3 -10.15 7.42 -10.07
CA LEU A 3 -8.96 6.66 -9.71
C LEU A 3 -8.08 6.60 -10.96
N ASN A 4 -7.50 7.75 -11.31
CA ASN A 4 -6.48 7.83 -12.34
C ASN A 4 -5.29 7.00 -11.85
N GLY A 5 -5.04 5.87 -12.52
CA GLY A 5 -3.83 5.07 -12.35
C GLY A 5 -2.63 5.83 -12.92
N ASN A 6 -2.37 7.02 -12.37
CA ASN A 6 -1.21 7.80 -12.72
C ASN A 6 0.00 7.15 -12.06
N MET A 7 0.92 6.73 -12.92
CA MET A 7 2.30 6.37 -12.60
C MET A 7 2.83 7.37 -11.56
N CYS A 8 3.24 6.88 -10.39
CA CYS A 8 3.78 7.76 -9.35
C CYS A 8 5.25 8.07 -9.67
N HIS A 9 5.73 9.24 -9.25
CA HIS A 9 7.08 9.75 -9.53
C HIS A 9 8.22 8.75 -9.29
N GLY A 10 8.07 7.83 -8.32
CA GLY A 10 9.05 6.77 -8.05
C GLY A 10 9.16 5.69 -9.14
N THR A 11 8.06 5.38 -9.84
CA THR A 11 8.06 4.45 -10.99
C THR A 11 8.55 5.13 -12.27
N GLU A 12 8.32 6.44 -12.44
CA GLU A 12 8.85 7.21 -13.58
C GLU A 12 10.38 7.26 -13.57
N GLN A 13 11.00 7.30 -12.40
CA GLN A 13 12.47 7.30 -12.26
C GLN A 13 13.12 5.94 -12.53
N THR A 14 12.36 4.85 -12.42
CA THR A 14 12.89 3.48 -12.57
C THR A 14 12.49 2.82 -13.89
N GLY A 15 11.51 3.37 -14.62
CA GLY A 15 11.04 2.81 -15.90
C GLY A 15 10.35 1.44 -15.78
N ARG A 16 10.02 1.02 -14.56
CA ARG A 16 9.37 -0.27 -14.29
C ARG A 16 7.90 -0.25 -14.73
N THR A 17 7.50 -1.29 -15.46
CA THR A 17 6.12 -1.49 -15.97
C THR A 17 5.39 -2.64 -15.28
N ASP A 18 6.06 -3.33 -14.37
CA ASP A 18 5.59 -4.50 -13.63
C ASP A 18 5.02 -4.15 -12.24
N ILE A 19 5.07 -2.88 -11.85
CA ILE A 19 4.49 -2.36 -10.60
C ILE A 19 3.30 -1.46 -10.94
N ALA A 20 2.14 -1.77 -10.35
CA ALA A 20 0.96 -0.91 -10.38
C ALA A 20 0.75 -0.26 -9.00
N ILE A 21 0.76 1.06 -8.95
CA ILE A 21 0.48 1.82 -7.72
C ILE A 21 -0.96 2.30 -7.75
N ALA A 22 -1.68 2.06 -6.65
CA ALA A 22 -3.04 2.55 -6.45
C ALA A 22 -3.12 3.24 -5.09
N ARG A 23 -3.90 4.33 -5.03
CA ARG A 23 -4.18 5.05 -3.79
C ARG A 23 -5.57 4.70 -3.28
N VAL A 24 -5.68 4.57 -1.96
CA VAL A 24 -6.96 4.44 -1.26
C VAL A 24 -7.27 5.78 -0.60
N GLU A 25 -7.91 6.66 -1.38
CA GLU A 25 -8.26 8.04 -0.95
C GLU A 25 -9.29 8.07 0.20
N GLN A 26 -10.07 7.00 0.35
CA GLN A 26 -11.08 6.87 1.39
C GLN A 26 -10.84 5.58 2.16
N VAL A 27 -10.37 5.70 3.41
CA VAL A 27 -10.16 4.56 4.30
C VAL A 27 -11.47 4.14 4.96
N THR A 28 -12.30 5.09 5.38
CA THR A 28 -13.61 4.82 6.00
C THR A 28 -14.70 5.74 5.43
N PRO A 29 -15.88 5.20 5.04
CA PRO A 29 -16.19 3.78 4.92
C PRO A 29 -15.32 3.11 3.83
N PHE A 30 -14.87 1.88 4.07
CA PHE A 30 -13.91 1.22 3.19
C PHE A 30 -14.53 0.86 1.83
N PRO A 31 -13.89 1.21 0.68
CA PRO A 31 -14.44 0.99 -0.65
C PRO A 31 -14.17 -0.44 -1.16
N PHE A 32 -14.88 -1.43 -0.59
CA PHE A 32 -14.68 -2.86 -0.88
C PHE A 32 -14.78 -3.21 -2.37
N ASP A 33 -15.75 -2.66 -3.07
CA ASP A 33 -16.03 -2.87 -4.49
C ASP A 33 -14.89 -2.36 -5.38
N LYS A 34 -14.43 -1.13 -5.13
CA LYS A 34 -13.36 -0.50 -5.92
C LYS A 34 -12.04 -1.21 -5.71
N VAL A 35 -11.70 -1.55 -4.47
CA VAL A 35 -10.46 -2.27 -4.13
C VAL A 35 -10.46 -3.67 -4.75
N ALA A 36 -11.55 -4.42 -4.64
CA ALA A 36 -11.66 -5.74 -5.27
C ALA A 36 -11.52 -5.65 -6.79
N LYS A 37 -12.17 -4.67 -7.43
CA LYS A 37 -12.09 -4.45 -8.88
C LYS A 37 -10.65 -4.16 -9.34
N GLN A 38 -9.92 -3.31 -8.62
CA GLN A 38 -8.52 -2.99 -8.96
C GLN A 38 -7.61 -4.21 -8.79
N ILE A 39 -7.72 -4.95 -7.68
CA ILE A 39 -6.91 -6.15 -7.46
C ILE A 39 -7.23 -7.24 -8.51
N LYS A 40 -8.50 -7.36 -8.92
CA LYS A 40 -8.90 -8.33 -9.97
C LYS A 40 -8.24 -8.04 -11.32
N ARG A 41 -8.01 -6.76 -11.64
CA ARG A 41 -7.31 -6.35 -12.87
C ARG A 41 -5.88 -6.90 -12.93
N TYR A 42 -5.24 -7.07 -11.77
CA TYR A 42 -3.88 -7.58 -11.63
C TYR A 42 -3.88 -8.89 -10.84
N SER A 43 -4.65 -9.88 -11.30
CA SER A 43 -4.86 -11.14 -10.58
C SER A 43 -3.58 -11.89 -10.24
N ASN A 44 -2.53 -11.74 -11.05
CA ASN A 44 -1.24 -12.44 -10.87
C ASN A 44 -0.24 -11.64 -10.03
N ALA A 45 -0.56 -10.40 -9.64
CA ALA A 45 0.34 -9.55 -8.87
C ALA A 45 0.28 -9.87 -7.37
N GLU A 46 1.42 -9.71 -6.69
CA GLU A 46 1.45 -9.58 -5.24
C GLU A 46 0.76 -8.26 -4.84
N VAL A 47 0.04 -8.28 -3.72
CA VAL A 47 -0.60 -7.09 -3.17
C VAL A 47 0.23 -6.61 -1.99
N CYS A 48 0.75 -5.39 -2.06
CA CYS A 48 1.45 -4.73 -0.97
C CYS A 48 0.66 -3.52 -0.47
N TRP A 49 0.77 -3.22 0.81
CA TRP A 49 0.29 -1.99 1.43
C TRP A 49 1.48 -1.19 1.93
N ALA A 50 1.78 -0.08 1.27
CA ALA A 50 2.84 0.83 1.64
C ALA A 50 2.29 2.00 2.48
N GLN A 51 2.92 2.32 3.61
CA GLN A 51 2.60 3.51 4.41
C GLN A 51 3.85 4.07 5.11
N GLU A 52 3.86 5.37 5.39
CA GLU A 52 4.96 6.03 6.11
C GLU A 52 4.87 5.83 7.63
N GLU A 53 3.66 5.65 8.16
CA GLU A 53 3.43 5.45 9.59
C GLU A 53 3.96 4.09 10.08
N PRO A 54 4.37 3.98 11.37
CA PRO A 54 4.67 2.71 12.00
C PRO A 54 3.58 1.65 11.81
N LYS A 55 3.96 0.37 11.79
CA LYS A 55 3.04 -0.75 11.55
C LYS A 55 1.85 -0.84 12.52
N ASN A 56 2.05 -0.39 13.76
CA ASN A 56 1.02 -0.30 14.80
C ASN A 56 0.18 0.98 14.73
N MET A 57 0.47 1.86 13.75
CA MET A 57 -0.21 3.12 13.48
C MET A 57 -0.69 3.14 12.01
N GLY A 58 -1.30 4.26 11.62
CA GLY A 58 -1.85 4.43 10.28
C GLY A 58 -3.02 3.49 10.02
N ALA A 59 -3.22 3.14 8.75
CA ALA A 59 -4.40 2.41 8.29
C ALA A 59 -4.20 0.88 8.24
N TRP A 60 -2.95 0.39 8.37
CA TRP A 60 -2.61 -1.01 8.14
C TRP A 60 -3.52 -2.02 8.87
N SER A 61 -3.70 -1.85 10.19
CA SER A 61 -4.48 -2.76 11.03
C SER A 61 -5.95 -2.84 10.61
N PHE A 62 -6.50 -1.74 10.09
CA PHE A 62 -7.87 -1.64 9.60
C PHE A 62 -8.00 -2.17 8.16
N VAL A 63 -7.12 -1.74 7.25
CA VAL A 63 -7.22 -2.04 5.82
C VAL A 63 -6.89 -3.50 5.50
N ARG A 64 -5.94 -4.12 6.21
CA ARG A 64 -5.55 -5.51 5.99
C ARG A 64 -6.74 -6.50 6.01
N PRO A 65 -7.58 -6.56 7.06
CA PRO A 65 -8.75 -7.43 7.05
C PRO A 65 -9.82 -6.99 6.02
N CYS A 66 -9.92 -5.70 5.69
CA CYS A 66 -10.82 -5.19 4.66
C CYS A 66 -10.44 -5.67 3.25
N ILE A 67 -9.16 -5.59 2.85
CA ILE A 67 -8.66 -6.11 1.57
C ILE A 67 -8.91 -7.62 1.47
N LYS A 68 -8.57 -8.35 2.55
CA LYS A 68 -8.81 -9.80 2.65
C LYS A 68 -10.28 -10.14 2.42
N THR A 69 -11.19 -9.40 3.06
CA THR A 69 -12.64 -9.61 2.94
C THR A 69 -13.16 -9.21 1.55
N SER A 70 -12.69 -8.10 1.00
CA SER A 70 -13.07 -7.60 -0.33
C SER A 70 -12.78 -8.63 -1.41
N THR A 71 -11.53 -9.12 -1.44
CA THR A 71 -11.08 -10.08 -2.44
C THR A 71 -11.78 -11.42 -2.27
N ARG A 72 -11.89 -11.92 -1.04
CA ARG A 72 -12.57 -13.20 -0.78
C ARG A 72 -14.02 -13.20 -1.24
N LYS A 73 -14.77 -12.13 -0.94
CA LYS A 73 -16.21 -12.05 -1.24
C LYS A 73 -16.52 -11.70 -2.69
N LEU A 74 -15.72 -10.85 -3.33
CA LEU A 74 -16.03 -10.28 -4.65
C LEU A 74 -15.22 -10.88 -5.80
N ASN A 75 -14.05 -11.46 -5.50
CA ASN A 75 -13.17 -12.05 -6.51
C ASN A 75 -13.03 -13.58 -6.33
N ASN A 76 -13.71 -14.19 -5.36
CA ASN A 76 -13.58 -15.60 -4.98
C ASN A 76 -12.12 -16.03 -4.73
N MET A 77 -11.27 -15.08 -4.31
CA MET A 77 -9.86 -15.32 -4.01
C MET A 77 -9.47 -14.53 -2.78
N GLU A 78 -8.74 -15.13 -1.85
CA GLU A 78 -8.28 -14.41 -0.66
C GLU A 78 -6.87 -13.86 -0.90
N ARG A 79 -6.73 -12.52 -0.99
CA ARG A 79 -5.43 -11.85 -1.03
C ARG A 79 -5.07 -11.34 0.36
N LYS A 80 -3.87 -11.68 0.81
CA LYS A 80 -3.28 -11.20 2.07
C LYS A 80 -2.22 -10.18 1.71
N PRO A 81 -2.47 -8.87 1.89
CA PRO A 81 -1.47 -7.88 1.52
C PRO A 81 -0.21 -8.05 2.37
N ARG A 82 0.96 -7.82 1.78
CA ARG A 82 2.23 -7.64 2.52
C ARG A 82 2.33 -6.20 3.02
N TYR A 83 2.92 -6.01 4.20
CA TYR A 83 3.13 -4.68 4.77
C TYR A 83 4.48 -4.13 4.33
N ILE A 84 4.51 -2.88 3.89
CA ILE A 84 5.73 -2.12 3.58
C ILE A 84 5.60 -0.79 4.33
N GLY A 85 6.57 -0.46 5.18
CA GLY A 85 6.46 0.73 6.03
C GLY A 85 7.36 0.66 7.25
N ARG A 86 7.27 1.67 8.12
CA ARG A 86 8.09 1.70 9.33
C ARG A 86 7.78 0.52 10.26
N PRO A 87 8.79 -0.01 10.99
CA PRO A 87 8.55 -0.98 12.04
C PRO A 87 7.67 -0.37 13.15
N THR A 88 7.20 -1.21 14.07
CA THR A 88 6.37 -0.72 15.19
C THR A 88 7.16 0.25 16.05
N ALA A 89 6.52 1.36 16.43
CA ALA A 89 7.13 2.39 17.27
C ALA A 89 6.11 2.97 18.25
N ALA A 90 6.59 3.49 19.37
CA ALA A 90 5.76 4.21 20.34
C ALA A 90 5.42 5.63 19.86
N ALA A 91 6.36 6.27 19.16
CA ALA A 91 6.20 7.60 18.59
C ALA A 91 5.75 7.53 17.11
N PRO A 92 4.97 8.51 16.61
CA PRO A 92 4.55 8.56 15.20
C PRO A 92 5.71 8.69 14.20
N ALA A 93 6.78 9.37 14.59
CA ALA A 93 7.95 9.59 13.76
C ALA A 93 9.22 9.72 14.61
N THR A 94 10.37 9.49 13.98
CA THR A 94 11.66 9.76 14.60
C THR A 94 11.90 11.27 14.67
N GLY A 95 12.37 11.77 15.82
CA GLY A 95 12.70 13.19 15.98
C GLY A 95 14.01 13.63 15.31
N HIS A 96 14.66 12.73 14.58
CA HIS A 96 15.98 12.94 14.00
C HIS A 96 15.87 12.99 12.47
N SER A 97 15.98 14.19 11.88
CA SER A 97 15.64 14.42 10.47
C SER A 97 16.39 13.52 9.47
N LYS A 98 17.67 13.20 9.75
CA LYS A 98 18.46 12.29 8.90
C LYS A 98 17.92 10.87 8.93
N LEU A 99 17.50 10.39 10.10
CA LEU A 99 16.90 9.06 10.25
C LEU A 99 15.54 9.02 9.57
N HIS A 100 14.72 10.05 9.77
CA HIS A 100 13.43 10.19 9.10
C HIS A 100 13.54 10.11 7.57
N ALA A 101 14.48 10.85 6.98
CA ALA A 101 14.72 10.82 5.54
C ALA A 101 15.21 9.45 5.05
N LYS A 102 16.04 8.76 5.86
CA LYS A 102 16.47 7.40 5.57
C LYS A 102 15.30 6.42 5.59
N GLU A 103 14.45 6.47 6.62
CA GLU A 103 13.27 5.61 6.74
C GLU A 103 12.32 5.77 5.54
N LEU A 104 12.07 7.00 5.08
CA LEU A 104 11.24 7.24 3.90
C LEU A 104 11.86 6.64 2.63
N LYS A 105 13.18 6.76 2.47
CA LYS A 105 13.89 6.16 1.35
C LYS A 105 13.82 4.64 1.39
N ASP A 106 13.98 4.04 2.57
CA ASP A 106 13.94 2.59 2.76
C ASP A 106 12.56 2.02 2.38
N ILE A 107 11.48 2.71 2.74
CA ILE A 107 10.10 2.34 2.36
C ILE A 107 9.90 2.39 0.84
N LEU A 108 10.38 3.45 0.18
CA LEU A 108 10.28 3.58 -1.27
C LEU A 108 11.08 2.51 -2.00
N VAL A 109 12.28 2.20 -1.50
CA VAL A 109 13.10 1.11 -2.05
C VAL A 109 12.38 -0.22 -1.88
N GLU A 110 11.89 -0.56 -0.70
CA GLU A 110 11.17 -1.82 -0.47
C GLU A 110 9.86 -1.92 -1.29
N ALA A 111 9.18 -0.80 -1.53
CA ALA A 111 7.97 -0.77 -2.35
C ALA A 111 8.24 -0.98 -3.86
N ILE A 112 9.44 -0.65 -4.34
CA ILE A 112 9.79 -0.61 -5.77
C ILE A 112 10.84 -1.66 -6.15
N HIS A 113 11.58 -2.22 -5.20
CA HIS A 113 12.60 -3.24 -5.42
C HIS A 113 12.23 -4.55 -4.73
N GLU A 114 11.72 -5.47 -5.55
CA GLU A 114 12.09 -6.89 -5.52
C GLU A 114 12.79 -7.22 -6.83
#